data_AF-A0A397E2A3-F1
#
_entry.id   AF-A0A397E2A3-F1
#
_cell.length_a   1.000
_cell.length_b   1.000
_cell.length_c   1.000
_cell.angle_alpha   90.00
_cell.angle_beta   90.00
_cell.angle_gamma   90.00
#
_symmetry.space_group_name_H-M   'P 1'
#
loop_
_entity.id
_entity.type
_entity.pdbx_description
1 polymer ?
#
loop_
_entity_poly.entity_id
_entity_poly.type
_entity_poly.pdbx_seq_one_letter_code
_entity_poly.pdbx_strand_id
1 'polypeptide(L)'
;MGLRSRKRRLAGIADEDAFDVESSSYKSSSRLSGKTMHPPFLPSSYLSCNRSLATIPRQCRSVQPDLEGLAYVLVVYELCVLWKTVTNAAAVSTTLVVVLVLMKLLSCAAIYSVKGLVSTDGREHTSCVLLCALHTSMWLFLRVFDVDATSVRNSIPLCTLYYLCATLTVWFIGNNAKSEQARAEQLQQLETKFATE
;
A
#
# COMPACT_ATOMS: atom_id res chain seq x y z
N MET A 1 -3.33 -33.49 9.34
CA MET A 1 -2.79 -33.13 8.00
C MET A 1 -1.65 -34.08 7.66
N GLY A 2 -1.87 -35.00 6.70
CA GLY A 2 -1.01 -36.16 6.46
C GLY A 2 0.29 -35.83 5.72
N LEU A 3 1.38 -36.46 6.16
CA LEU A 3 2.77 -36.37 5.66
C LEU A 3 2.95 -36.72 4.16
N ARG A 4 1.89 -37.13 3.46
CA ARG A 4 1.91 -37.48 2.03
C ARG A 4 1.95 -36.26 1.10
N SER A 5 1.51 -35.09 1.56
CA SER A 5 1.50 -33.86 0.74
C SER A 5 2.90 -33.20 0.62
N ARG A 6 3.73 -33.28 1.67
CA ARG A 6 5.07 -32.67 1.66
C ARG A 6 6.06 -33.35 0.70
N LYS A 7 5.85 -34.63 0.35
CA LYS A 7 6.75 -35.38 -0.55
C LYS A 7 6.72 -34.90 -2.02
N ARG A 8 5.65 -34.24 -2.49
CA ARG A 8 5.62 -33.69 -3.87
C ARG A 8 6.42 -32.40 -4.05
N ARG A 9 6.62 -31.60 -3.00
CA ARG A 9 7.37 -30.34 -3.10
C ARG A 9 8.89 -30.52 -3.07
N LEU A 10 9.39 -31.68 -2.65
CA LEU A 10 10.82 -31.98 -2.59
C LEU A 10 11.34 -32.76 -3.80
N ALA A 11 10.47 -33.28 -4.67
CA ALA A 11 10.86 -34.07 -5.84
C ALA A 11 10.99 -33.26 -7.15
N GLY A 12 10.82 -31.94 -7.11
CA GLY A 12 10.93 -31.06 -8.28
C GLY A 12 12.11 -30.09 -8.22
N ILE A 13 13.14 -30.37 -7.40
CA ILE A 13 14.32 -29.51 -7.19
C ILE A 13 15.61 -30.27 -7.59
N ALA A 14 15.52 -31.22 -8.53
CA ALA A 14 16.70 -31.90 -9.06
C ALA A 14 16.46 -32.24 -10.54
N ASP A 15 17.00 -31.39 -11.40
CA ASP A 15 17.36 -31.50 -12.82
C ASP A 15 17.48 -30.02 -13.26
N GLU A 16 18.61 -29.32 -13.12
CA GLU A 16 19.93 -29.57 -13.73
C GLU A 16 19.78 -30.04 -15.19
N ASP A 17 19.18 -29.18 -16.02
CA ASP A 17 19.40 -29.21 -17.47
C ASP A 17 19.99 -27.86 -17.92
N ALA A 18 21.14 -28.01 -18.59
CA ALA A 18 22.07 -26.98 -19.00
C ALA A 18 21.42 -25.90 -19.89
N PHE A 19 21.73 -24.65 -19.55
CA PHE A 19 21.54 -23.51 -20.44
C PHE A 19 22.55 -23.62 -21.60
N ASP A 20 22.08 -24.06 -22.77
CA ASP A 20 22.86 -24.04 -24.01
C ASP A 20 22.57 -22.75 -24.79
N VAL A 21 23.56 -21.87 -24.89
CA VAL A 21 23.47 -20.49 -25.40
C VAL A 21 23.84 -20.40 -26.90
N GLU A 22 23.87 -21.52 -27.63
CA GLU A 22 24.38 -21.56 -29.01
C GLU A 22 23.53 -22.36 -30.02
N SER A 23 22.20 -22.22 -30.05
CA SER A 23 21.46 -22.58 -31.28
C SER A 23 20.07 -21.95 -31.41
N SER A 24 19.97 -20.78 -32.07
CA SER A 24 18.93 -20.56 -33.10
C SER A 24 19.23 -19.29 -33.89
N SER A 25 19.97 -19.47 -34.98
CA SER A 25 20.01 -18.51 -36.09
C SER A 25 18.65 -18.50 -36.77
N TYR A 26 17.84 -17.45 -36.53
CA TYR A 26 16.67 -17.17 -37.37
C TYR A 26 17.08 -16.21 -38.48
N LYS A 27 17.27 -16.77 -39.68
CA LYS A 27 17.35 -16.05 -40.95
C LYS A 27 16.11 -15.17 -41.12
N SER A 28 16.27 -13.86 -40.94
CA SER A 28 15.31 -12.85 -41.38
C SER A 28 15.45 -12.65 -42.89
N SER A 29 14.50 -13.19 -43.66
CA SER A 29 14.33 -12.84 -45.07
C SER A 29 12.86 -12.99 -45.46
N SER A 30 12.12 -11.89 -45.42
CA SER A 30 11.00 -11.69 -46.35
C SER A 30 10.59 -10.21 -46.41
N ARG A 31 11.08 -9.56 -47.46
CA ARG A 31 10.42 -8.59 -48.36
C ARG A 31 9.30 -7.72 -47.76
N LEU A 32 9.61 -6.42 -47.66
CA LEU A 32 8.62 -5.34 -47.74
C LEU A 32 7.84 -5.45 -49.07
N SER A 33 6.53 -5.66 -48.98
CA SER A 33 5.57 -5.29 -50.01
C SER A 33 4.39 -4.65 -49.32
N GLY A 34 4.19 -3.37 -49.60
CA GLY A 34 3.12 -2.57 -49.02
C GLY A 34 1.76 -3.06 -49.49
N LYS A 35 0.82 -3.12 -48.55
CA LYS A 35 -0.60 -2.93 -48.82
C LYS A 35 -1.27 -2.36 -47.57
N THR A 36 -1.76 -1.15 -47.74
CA THR A 36 -2.67 -0.41 -46.88
C THR A 36 -3.86 -1.29 -46.52
N MET A 37 -4.06 -1.57 -45.23
CA MET A 37 -5.29 -2.17 -44.73
C MET A 37 -5.57 -1.63 -43.33
N HIS A 38 -6.81 -1.17 -43.15
CA HIS A 38 -7.38 -0.58 -41.94
C HIS A 38 -6.99 -1.32 -40.64
N PRO A 39 -6.81 -0.59 -39.52
CA PRO A 39 -6.63 -1.24 -38.22
C PRO A 39 -7.93 -1.92 -37.79
N PRO A 40 -7.94 -3.23 -37.52
CA PRO A 40 -9.03 -3.83 -36.77
C PRO A 40 -8.81 -3.49 -35.30
N PHE A 41 -9.82 -2.82 -34.72
CA PHE A 41 -10.22 -2.87 -33.32
C PHE A 41 -9.30 -3.71 -32.41
N LEU A 42 -8.39 -3.04 -31.73
CA LEU A 42 -7.82 -3.56 -30.48
C LEU A 42 -8.97 -3.67 -29.47
N PRO A 43 -9.17 -4.83 -28.81
CA PRO A 43 -10.18 -4.96 -27.80
C PRO A 43 -9.82 -4.06 -26.60
N SER A 44 -10.73 -3.13 -26.34
CA SER A 44 -10.76 -2.17 -25.23
C SER A 44 -11.03 -2.88 -23.89
N SER A 45 -10.28 -3.94 -23.58
CA SER A 45 -10.44 -4.72 -22.33
C SER A 45 -9.29 -4.50 -21.34
N TYR A 46 -8.19 -3.86 -21.74
CA TYR A 46 -7.06 -3.61 -20.84
C TYR A 46 -7.03 -2.19 -20.23
N LEU A 47 -7.83 -1.25 -20.74
CA LEU A 47 -7.89 0.12 -20.20
C LEU A 47 -8.96 0.33 -19.10
N SER A 48 -9.79 -0.68 -18.81
CA SER A 48 -10.84 -0.57 -17.79
C SER A 48 -10.41 -1.10 -16.40
N CYS A 49 -9.19 -1.61 -16.24
CA CYS A 49 -8.69 -2.13 -14.96
C CYS A 49 -7.98 -1.05 -14.10
N ASN A 50 -8.22 0.24 -14.37
CA ASN A 50 -7.75 1.35 -13.53
C ASN A 50 -8.88 2.05 -12.76
N ARG A 51 -10.13 1.55 -12.86
CA ARG A 51 -11.31 2.20 -12.26
C ARG A 51 -12.08 1.35 -11.25
N SER A 52 -11.53 0.21 -10.83
CA SER A 52 -12.14 -0.66 -9.82
C SER A 52 -11.43 -0.55 -8.47
N LEU A 53 -11.08 0.68 -8.07
CA LEU A 53 -10.85 1.00 -6.66
C LEU A 53 -12.18 1.25 -5.91
N ALA A 54 -13.32 1.01 -6.55
CA ALA A 54 -14.67 1.30 -6.03
C ALA A 54 -15.37 0.09 -5.41
N THR A 55 -14.66 -1.02 -5.22
CA THR A 55 -15.20 -2.17 -4.51
C THR A 55 -14.10 -2.70 -3.62
N ILE A 56 -13.98 -2.09 -2.45
CA ILE A 56 -13.19 -2.61 -1.35
C ILE A 56 -13.58 -4.10 -1.21
N PRO A 57 -12.68 -5.05 -1.52
CA PRO A 57 -13.04 -6.47 -1.47
C PRO A 57 -13.50 -6.79 -0.04
N ARG A 58 -14.47 -7.69 0.11
CA ARG A 58 -14.99 -8.14 1.43
C ARG A 58 -13.87 -8.50 2.42
N GLN A 59 -12.70 -8.86 1.90
CA GLN A 59 -11.46 -9.18 2.62
C GLN A 59 -10.80 -7.98 3.33
N CYS A 60 -10.98 -6.73 2.87
CA CYS A 60 -10.52 -5.57 3.63
C CYS A 60 -11.37 -5.32 4.88
N ARG A 61 -12.64 -5.78 4.89
CA ARG A 61 -13.55 -5.60 6.05
C ARG A 61 -13.07 -6.38 7.29
N SER A 62 -12.26 -7.44 7.13
CA SER A 62 -11.73 -8.19 8.28
C SER A 62 -10.57 -7.48 8.98
N VAL A 63 -9.83 -6.61 8.28
CA VAL A 63 -8.65 -5.92 8.83
C VAL A 63 -8.99 -4.50 9.31
N GLN A 64 -10.14 -3.99 8.88
CA GLN A 64 -10.70 -2.72 9.33
C GLN A 64 -10.78 -2.57 10.87
N PRO A 65 -11.28 -3.54 11.67
CA PRO A 65 -11.34 -3.37 13.13
C PRO A 65 -9.97 -3.25 13.78
N ASP A 66 -8.96 -3.97 13.26
CA ASP A 66 -7.60 -3.93 13.80
C ASP A 66 -6.91 -2.59 13.49
N LEU A 67 -7.12 -2.06 12.28
CA LEU A 67 -6.64 -0.74 11.87
C LEU A 67 -7.30 0.38 12.69
N GLU A 68 -8.62 0.30 12.91
CA GLU A 68 -9.34 1.26 13.73
C GLU A 68 -8.86 1.22 15.19
N GLY A 69 -8.68 0.02 15.77
CA GLY A 69 -8.11 -0.14 17.10
C GLY A 69 -6.72 0.49 17.24
N LEU A 70 -5.84 0.27 16.27
CA LEU A 70 -4.51 0.86 16.25
C LEU A 70 -4.56 2.40 16.14
N ALA A 71 -5.48 2.95 15.34
CA ALA A 71 -5.67 4.40 15.23
C ALA A 71 -6.05 5.02 16.59
N TYR A 72 -6.95 4.40 17.35
CA TYR A 72 -7.33 4.88 18.69
C TYR A 72 -6.14 4.87 19.65
N VAL A 73 -5.35 3.79 19.67
CA VAL A 73 -4.15 3.70 20.51
C VAL A 73 -3.15 4.80 20.16
N LEU A 74 -2.95 5.07 18.87
CA LEU A 74 -2.05 6.14 18.41
C LEU A 74 -2.55 7.53 18.80
N VAL A 75 -3.85 7.81 18.67
CA VAL A 75 -4.42 9.11 19.09
C VAL A 75 -4.28 9.32 20.60
N VAL A 76 -4.57 8.30 21.41
CA VAL A 76 -4.38 8.36 22.87
C VAL A 76 -2.91 8.59 23.21
N TYR A 77 -2.00 7.89 22.54
CA TYR A 77 -0.57 8.10 22.72
C TYR A 77 -0.14 9.54 22.39
N GLU A 78 -0.60 10.08 21.25
CA GLU A 78 -0.30 11.46 20.85
C GLU A 78 -0.85 12.49 21.84
N LEU A 79 -2.05 12.26 22.39
CA LEU A 79 -2.62 13.08 23.46
C LEU A 79 -1.80 13.02 24.75
N CYS A 80 -1.29 11.85 25.13
CA CYS A 80 -0.41 11.71 26.29
C CYS A 80 0.92 12.47 26.09
N VAL A 81 1.50 12.40 24.89
CA VAL A 81 2.73 13.15 24.56
C VAL A 81 2.46 14.65 24.52
N LEU A 82 1.33 15.06 23.94
CA LEU A 82 0.89 16.46 23.93
C LEU A 82 0.73 17.01 25.35
N TRP A 83 0.05 16.27 26.23
CA TRP A 83 -0.10 16.63 27.63
C TRP A 83 1.26 16.84 28.30
N LYS A 84 2.19 15.89 28.15
CA LYS A 84 3.55 16.02 28.69
C LYS A 84 4.30 17.24 28.14
N THR A 85 4.08 17.57 26.86
CA THR A 85 4.71 18.73 26.21
C THR A 85 4.21 20.03 26.81
N VAL A 86 2.90 20.13 27.08
CA VAL A 86 2.27 21.30 27.70
C VAL A 86 2.69 21.43 29.17
N THR A 87 2.73 20.34 29.94
CA THR A 87 3.12 20.39 31.36
C THR A 87 4.59 20.74 31.55
N ASN A 88 5.45 20.34 30.62
CA ASN A 88 6.90 20.63 30.67
C ASN A 88 7.27 21.92 29.94
N ALA A 89 6.29 22.73 29.54
CA ALA A 89 6.49 23.96 28.77
C ALA A 89 7.40 24.99 29.46
N ALA A 90 7.54 24.93 30.78
CA ALA A 90 8.41 25.84 31.54
C ALA A 90 9.91 25.72 31.17
N ALA A 91 10.34 24.60 30.56
CA ALA A 91 11.73 24.37 30.19
C ALA A 91 12.09 24.86 28.77
N VAL A 92 11.12 25.38 28.00
CA VAL A 92 11.25 25.61 26.56
C VAL A 92 10.64 26.95 26.17
N SER A 93 11.11 27.57 25.07
CA SER A 93 10.52 28.81 24.56
C SER A 93 9.04 28.63 24.18
N THR A 94 8.21 29.62 24.50
CA THR A 94 6.76 29.60 24.23
C THR A 94 6.44 29.34 22.76
N THR A 95 7.21 29.93 21.84
CA THR A 95 7.08 29.72 20.39
C THR A 95 7.30 28.25 20.01
N LEU A 96 8.30 27.58 20.59
CA LEU A 96 8.60 26.19 20.26
C LEU A 96 7.53 25.25 20.83
N VAL A 97 6.99 25.55 22.02
CA VAL A 97 5.85 24.82 22.58
C VAL A 97 4.63 24.92 21.65
N VAL A 98 4.32 26.11 21.11
CA VAL A 98 3.21 26.28 20.15
C VAL A 98 3.43 25.44 18.89
N VAL A 99 4.65 25.44 18.33
CA VAL A 99 4.97 24.62 17.14
C VAL A 99 4.80 23.13 17.44
N LEU A 100 5.29 22.65 18.59
CA LEU A 100 5.15 21.24 18.98
C LEU A 100 3.68 20.85 19.17
N VAL A 101 2.87 21.71 19.80
CA VAL A 101 1.42 21.48 19.95
C VAL A 101 0.74 21.39 18.59
N LEU A 102 1.03 22.32 17.67
CA LEU A 102 0.48 22.31 16.32
C LEU A 102 0.86 21.04 15.56
N MET A 103 2.11 20.58 15.66
CA MET A 103 2.54 19.31 15.07
C MET A 103 1.75 18.12 15.61
N LYS A 104 1.46 18.10 16.91
CA LYS A 104 0.67 17.01 17.53
C LYS A 104 -0.79 17.04 17.09
N LEU A 105 -1.40 18.22 16.99
CA LEU A 105 -2.75 18.36 16.44
C LEU A 105 -2.80 17.92 14.98
N LEU A 106 -1.77 18.26 14.20
CA LEU A 106 -1.62 17.81 12.82
C LEU A 106 -1.49 16.28 12.72
N SER A 107 -0.73 15.65 13.62
CA SER A 107 -0.62 14.18 13.72
C SER A 107 -1.98 13.53 14.01
N CYS A 108 -2.74 14.05 14.98
CA CYS A 108 -4.08 13.56 15.30
C CYS A 108 -5.05 13.69 14.11
N ALA A 109 -5.03 14.84 13.42
CA ALA A 109 -5.86 15.05 12.23
C ALA A 109 -5.48 14.10 11.09
N ALA A 110 -4.18 13.87 10.88
CA ALA A 110 -3.68 12.91 9.90
C ALA A 110 -4.15 11.49 10.22
N ILE A 111 -4.00 11.03 11.47
CA ILE A 111 -4.47 9.70 11.91
C ILE A 111 -5.98 9.55 11.71
N TYR A 112 -6.75 10.58 12.04
CA TYR A 112 -8.20 10.58 11.82
C TYR A 112 -8.56 10.46 10.33
N SER A 113 -7.83 11.16 9.45
CA SER A 113 -8.06 11.10 8.00
C SER A 113 -7.76 9.73 7.37
N VAL A 114 -6.94 8.89 8.01
CA VAL A 114 -6.73 7.49 7.57
C VAL A 114 -8.02 6.67 7.68
N LYS A 115 -8.95 7.03 8.57
CA LYS A 115 -10.28 6.38 8.62
C LYS A 115 -11.00 6.52 7.28
N GLY A 116 -10.88 7.68 6.64
CA GLY A 116 -11.41 7.94 5.30
C GLY A 116 -10.80 7.04 4.23
N LEU A 117 -9.50 6.77 4.32
CA LEU A 117 -8.81 5.85 3.41
C LEU A 117 -9.38 4.42 3.46
N VAL A 118 -9.75 3.94 4.65
CA VAL A 118 -10.29 2.59 4.85
C VAL A 118 -11.80 2.54 4.59
N SER A 119 -12.53 3.63 4.84
CA SER A 119 -13.99 3.67 4.80
C SER A 119 -14.58 4.16 3.47
N THR A 120 -13.83 4.90 2.66
CA THR A 120 -14.31 5.50 1.40
C THR A 120 -13.39 5.18 0.23
N ASP A 121 -13.92 5.25 -1.00
CA ASP A 121 -13.30 4.95 -2.31
C ASP A 121 -12.03 5.79 -2.66
N GLY A 122 -11.11 6.00 -1.71
CA GLY A 122 -9.83 6.69 -1.94
C GLY A 122 -9.91 8.21 -2.10
N ARG A 123 -11.08 8.83 -1.95
CA ARG A 123 -11.30 10.27 -2.21
C ARG A 123 -10.57 11.18 -1.20
N GLU A 124 -10.34 10.70 0.03
CA GLU A 124 -9.63 11.42 1.09
C GLU A 124 -8.12 11.12 1.14
N HIS A 125 -7.61 10.34 0.18
CA HIS A 125 -6.20 9.92 0.15
C HIS A 125 -5.24 11.12 0.04
N THR A 126 -5.58 12.12 -0.78
CA THR A 126 -4.74 13.31 -1.01
C THR A 126 -4.58 14.15 0.26
N SER A 127 -5.66 14.35 1.01
CA SER A 127 -5.64 15.09 2.28
C SER A 127 -4.75 14.40 3.31
N CYS A 128 -4.87 13.07 3.45
CA CYS A 128 -4.04 12.31 4.39
C CYS A 128 -2.55 12.38 4.01
N VAL A 129 -2.21 12.25 2.72
CA VAL A 129 -0.83 12.38 2.22
C VAL A 129 -0.27 13.77 2.53
N LEU A 130 -1.03 14.83 2.24
CA LEU A 130 -0.60 16.20 2.51
C LEU A 130 -0.35 16.45 3.99
N LEU A 131 -1.23 15.98 4.87
CA LEU A 131 -1.06 16.12 6.32
C LEU A 131 0.18 15.37 6.82
N CYS A 132 0.40 14.13 6.35
CA CYS A 132 1.60 13.36 6.68
C CYS A 132 2.87 14.04 6.18
N ALA A 133 2.86 14.53 4.93
CA ALA A 133 3.98 15.24 4.31
C ALA A 133 4.33 16.52 5.06
N LEU A 134 3.31 17.33 5.43
CA LEU A 134 3.48 18.55 6.24
C LEU A 134 4.06 18.23 7.62
N HIS A 135 3.57 17.18 8.29
CA HIS A 135 4.10 16.81 9.60
C HIS A 135 5.56 16.35 9.50
N THR A 136 5.90 15.54 8.49
CA THR A 136 7.29 15.11 8.26
C THR A 136 8.22 16.25 7.89
N SER A 137 7.74 17.22 7.10
CA SER A 137 8.56 18.38 6.74
C SER A 137 8.82 19.26 7.96
N MET A 138 7.81 19.54 8.79
CA MET A 138 7.98 20.25 10.06
C MET A 138 8.97 19.53 10.98
N TRP A 139 8.89 18.20 11.09
CA TRP A 139 9.83 17.41 11.87
C TRP A 139 11.27 17.50 11.34
N LEU A 140 11.44 17.44 10.01
CA LEU A 140 12.74 17.58 9.36
C LEU A 140 13.31 19.00 9.53
N PHE A 141 12.47 20.04 9.48
CA PHE A 141 12.89 21.41 9.79
C PHE A 141 13.41 21.52 11.23
N LEU A 142 12.72 20.95 12.22
CA LEU A 142 13.22 20.93 13.61
C LEU A 142 14.59 20.26 13.74
N ARG A 143 14.86 19.21 12.94
CA ARG A 143 16.19 18.57 12.87
C ARG A 143 17.25 19.48 12.26
N VAL A 144 16.93 20.17 11.18
CA VAL A 144 17.87 21.05 10.46
C VAL A 144 18.26 22.27 11.32
N PHE A 145 17.33 22.77 12.13
CA PHE A 145 17.58 23.90 13.04
C PHE A 145 18.17 23.50 14.41
N ASP A 146 18.66 22.26 14.54
CA ASP A 146 19.33 21.74 15.74
C ASP A 146 18.55 21.92 17.05
N VAL A 147 17.23 21.73 16.98
CA VAL A 147 16.37 21.71 18.17
C VAL A 147 16.73 20.50 19.03
N ASP A 148 16.67 20.68 20.36
CA ASP A 148 16.96 19.65 21.37
C ASP A 148 16.50 18.25 20.94
N ALA A 149 17.44 17.29 20.98
CA ALA A 149 17.20 15.93 20.53
C ALA A 149 16.02 15.24 21.25
N THR A 150 15.75 15.63 22.50
CA THR A 150 14.60 15.16 23.29
C THR A 150 13.27 15.63 22.70
N SER A 151 13.15 16.91 22.39
CA SER A 151 11.97 17.53 21.76
C SER A 151 11.71 16.93 20.38
N VAL A 152 12.76 16.72 19.58
CA VAL A 152 12.65 16.13 18.24
C VAL A 152 12.30 14.64 18.27
N ARG A 153 12.78 13.90 19.27
CA ARG A 153 12.40 12.49 19.47
C ARG A 153 10.94 12.34 19.88
N ASN A 154 10.42 13.28 20.67
CA ASN A 154 9.03 13.26 21.09
C ASN A 154 8.05 13.66 19.97
N SER A 155 8.53 14.32 18.92
CA SER A 155 7.74 14.77 17.77
C SER A 155 7.83 13.86 16.53
N ILE A 156 8.30 12.62 16.68
CA ILE A 156 8.37 11.65 15.56
C ILE A 156 7.01 11.56 14.84
N PRO A 157 6.97 11.59 13.49
CA PRO A 157 5.74 11.58 12.71
C PRO A 157 5.11 10.18 12.66
N LEU A 158 4.47 9.78 13.76
CA LEU A 158 3.76 8.50 13.87
C LEU A 158 2.61 8.38 12.88
N CYS A 159 1.96 9.48 12.52
CA CYS A 159 0.92 9.51 11.50
C CYS A 159 1.42 8.98 10.14
N THR A 160 2.66 9.30 9.74
CA THR A 160 3.24 8.85 8.49
C THR A 160 3.55 7.35 8.52
N LEU A 161 4.08 6.85 9.63
CA LEU A 161 4.31 5.41 9.81
C LEU A 161 2.99 4.65 9.76
N TYR A 162 1.97 5.15 10.46
CA TYR A 162 0.65 4.55 10.45
C TYR A 162 0.03 4.55 9.04
N TYR A 163 0.10 5.67 8.34
CA TYR A 163 -0.37 5.79 6.96
C TYR A 163 0.35 4.83 6.00
N LEU A 164 1.68 4.69 6.10
CA LEU A 164 2.44 3.73 5.31
C LEU A 164 2.03 2.29 5.62
N CYS A 165 1.89 1.93 6.90
CA CYS A 165 1.43 0.60 7.28
C CYS A 165 0.00 0.31 6.77
N ALA A 166 -0.91 1.27 6.88
CA ALA A 166 -2.28 1.14 6.41
C ALA A 166 -2.35 0.99 4.89
N THR A 167 -1.65 1.84 4.14
CA THR A 167 -1.60 1.77 2.67
C THR A 167 -0.96 0.49 2.17
N LEU A 168 0.15 0.05 2.75
CA LEU A 168 0.79 -1.23 2.41
C LEU A 168 -0.17 -2.40 2.69
N THR A 169 -0.85 -2.40 3.84
CA THR A 169 -1.81 -3.45 4.18
C THR A 169 -2.95 -3.54 3.18
N VAL A 170 -3.55 -2.39 2.84
CA VAL A 170 -4.61 -2.33 1.81
C VAL A 170 -4.08 -2.76 0.44
N TRP A 171 -2.86 -2.38 0.07
CA TRP A 171 -2.23 -2.76 -1.19
C TRP A 171 -1.96 -4.27 -1.28
N PHE A 172 -1.41 -4.88 -0.23
CA PHE A 172 -1.16 -6.32 -0.17
C PHE A 172 -2.46 -7.12 -0.26
N ILE A 173 -3.49 -6.72 0.48
CA ILE A 173 -4.81 -7.37 0.43
C ILE A 173 -5.43 -7.22 -0.95
N GLY A 174 -5.34 -6.02 -1.54
CA GLY A 174 -5.86 -5.74 -2.88
C GLY A 174 -5.22 -6.61 -3.97
N ASN A 175 -3.90 -6.80 -3.91
CA ASN A 175 -3.19 -7.65 -4.86
C ASN A 175 -3.56 -9.14 -4.72
N ASN A 176 -3.70 -9.63 -3.48
CA ASN A 176 -4.13 -11.00 -3.22
C ASN A 176 -5.58 -11.25 -3.66
N ALA A 177 -6.47 -10.27 -3.48
CA ALA A 177 -7.85 -10.40 -3.95
C ALA A 177 -7.91 -10.51 -5.48
N LYS A 178 -7.09 -9.74 -6.21
CA LYS A 178 -7.00 -9.82 -7.68
C LYS A 178 -6.50 -11.17 -8.16
N SER A 179 -5.52 -11.76 -7.48
CA SER A 179 -5.00 -13.08 -7.85
C SER A 179 -6.00 -14.20 -7.58
N GLU A 180 -6.73 -14.16 -6.46
CA GLU A 180 -7.80 -15.12 -6.17
C GLU A 180 -8.98 -14.97 -7.14
N GLN A 181 -9.33 -13.74 -7.55
CA GLN A 181 -10.35 -13.53 -8.58
C GLN A 181 -9.93 -14.12 -9.93
N ALA A 182 -8.69 -13.86 -10.38
CA ALA A 182 -8.17 -14.44 -11.63
C ALA A 182 -8.18 -15.97 -11.59
N ARG A 183 -7.87 -16.56 -10.43
CA ARG A 183 -7.94 -18.01 -10.22
C ARG A 183 -9.38 -18.54 -10.29
N ALA A 184 -10.34 -17.84 -9.71
CA ALA A 184 -11.75 -18.23 -9.77
C ALA A 184 -12.30 -18.17 -11.20
N GLU A 185 -11.92 -17.14 -11.97
CA GLU A 185 -12.30 -17.00 -13.38
C GLU A 185 -11.73 -18.14 -14.25
N GLN A 186 -10.47 -18.54 -14.02
CA GLN A 186 -9.87 -19.68 -14.70
C GLN A 186 -10.59 -21.00 -14.39
N LEU A 187 -10.99 -21.20 -13.13
CA LEU A 187 -11.74 -22.40 -12.72
C LEU A 187 -13.11 -22.45 -13.41
N GLN A 188 -13.83 -21.34 -13.48
CA GLN A 188 -15.11 -21.27 -14.21
C GLN A 188 -14.95 -21.56 -15.71
N GLN A 189 -13.87 -21.06 -16.33
CA GLN A 189 -13.58 -21.37 -17.74
C GLN A 189 -13.26 -22.85 -17.97
N LEU A 190 -12.63 -23.52 -17.00
CA LEU A 190 -12.37 -24.95 -17.07
C LEU A 190 -13.67 -25.75 -16.89
N GLU A 191 -14.49 -25.41 -15.89
CA GLU A 191 -15.77 -26.08 -15.64
C GLU A 191 -16.72 -25.98 -16.84
N THR A 192 -16.79 -24.81 -17.49
CA THR A 192 -17.62 -24.62 -18.68
C THR A 192 -17.13 -25.44 -19.88
N LYS A 193 -15.81 -25.57 -20.08
CA LYS A 193 -15.25 -26.42 -21.15
C LYS A 193 -15.54 -27.91 -20.93
N PHE A 194 -15.38 -28.40 -19.69
CA PHE A 194 -15.66 -29.81 -19.36
C PHE A 194 -17.16 -30.15 -19.32
N ALA A 195 -18.03 -29.18 -19.05
CA ALA A 195 -19.48 -29.40 -19.10
C ALA A 195 -20.04 -29.50 -20.53
N THR A 196 -19.27 -29.08 -21.53
CA THR A 196 -19.64 -29.14 -22.95
C THR A 196 -19.09 -30.36 -23.70
N GLU A 197 -18.26 -31.20 -23.05
CA GLU A 197 -17.77 -32.50 -23.56
C GLU A 197 -18.60 -33.66 -22.99
#